data_AF-A0A318NEE8-F1
#
_entry.id   AF-A0A318NEE8-F1
#
_cell.length_a   1.000
_cell.length_b   1.000
_cell.length_c   1.000
_cell.angle_alpha   90.00
_cell.angle_beta   90.00
_cell.angle_gamma   90.00
#
_symmetry.space_group_name_H-M   'P 1'
#
loop_
_entity.id
_entity.type
_entity.pdbx_description
1 polymer ?
#
loop_
_entity_poly.entity_id
_entity_poly.type
_entity_poly.pdbx_seq_one_letter_code
_entity_poly.pdbx_strand_id
1 'polypeptide(L)'
;TLMNLLVGLRRPSSGRVELFGGDPRDPATRRQIGVTPQETGLPGTLRVGEVVDFVSAHYADPVPRGELLDRFGLGDLGKRQTGGLYGGQRRRLAV
;
A
#
# COMPACT_ATOMS: atom_id res chain seq x y z
N THR A 1 -5.31 -3.74 18.19
CA THR A 1 -6.34 -4.44 17.43
C THR A 1 -5.69 -5.55 16.61
N LEU A 2 -6.46 -6.54 16.15
CA LEU A 2 -5.94 -7.72 15.44
C LEU A 2 -5.10 -7.36 14.20
N MET A 3 -5.54 -6.39 13.40
CA MET A 3 -4.79 -5.96 12.21
C MET A 3 -3.35 -5.55 12.54
N ASN A 4 -3.13 -4.78 13.61
CA ASN A 4 -1.78 -4.37 14.00
C ASN A 4 -0.89 -5.55 14.40
N LEU A 5 -1.46 -6.67 14.87
CA LEU A 5 -0.71 -7.89 15.15
C LEU A 5 -0.31 -8.58 13.84
N LEU A 6 -1.24 -8.73 12.89
CA LEU A 6 -0.99 -9.36 11.59
C LEU A 6 0.03 -8.59 10.74
N VAL A 7 0.04 -7.25 10.83
CA VAL A 7 1.00 -6.41 10.10
C VAL A 7 2.31 -6.15 10.87
N GLY A 8 2.50 -6.80 12.04
CA GLY A 8 3.72 -6.73 12.83
C GLY A 8 3.95 -5.41 13.59
N LEU A 9 2.97 -4.51 13.64
CA LEU A 9 3.04 -3.23 14.35
C LEU A 9 2.83 -3.35 15.86
N ARG A 10 2.32 -4.49 16.33
CA ARG A 10 2.21 -4.79 17.77
C ARG A 10 2.60 -6.25 18.04
N ARG A 11 3.07 -6.50 19.27
CA ARG A 11 3.31 -7.85 19.80
C ARG A 11 2.07 -8.33 20.56
N PRO A 12 1.72 -9.62 20.51
CA PRO A 12 0.66 -10.16 21.36
C PRO A 12 1.10 -10.10 22.83
N SER A 13 0.18 -9.75 23.74
CA SER A 13 0.46 -9.77 25.17
C SER A 13 0.58 -11.20 25.72
N SER A 14 -0.12 -12.16 25.09
CA SER A 14 -0.04 -13.60 25.35
C SER A 14 -0.53 -14.36 24.11
N GLY A 15 -0.22 -15.66 24.03
CA GLY A 15 -0.58 -16.52 22.90
C GLY A 15 0.30 -16.33 21.66
N ARG A 16 -0.18 -16.82 20.51
CA ARG A 16 0.53 -16.78 19.23
C ARG A 16 -0.37 -16.24 18.12
N VAL A 17 0.24 -15.50 17.19
CA VAL A 17 -0.36 -15.10 15.92
C VAL A 17 0.48 -15.72 14.82
N GLU A 18 -0.18 -16.35 13.85
CA GLU A 18 0.46 -16.93 12.68
C GLU A 18 -0.13 -16.31 11.41
N LEU A 19 0.73 -15.99 10.45
CA LEU A 19 0.36 -15.48 9.14
C LEU A 19 1.05 -16.37 8.10
N PHE A 20 0.30 -17.06 7.26
CA PHE A 20 0.84 -18.04 6.30
C PHE A 20 1.81 -19.06 6.92
N GLY A 21 1.54 -19.49 8.16
CA GLY A 21 2.40 -20.41 8.92
C GLY A 21 3.65 -19.79 9.57
N GLY A 22 3.92 -18.51 9.32
CA GLY A 22 5.04 -17.76 9.88
C GLY A 22 4.64 -16.79 10.99
N ASP A 23 5.65 -16.26 11.70
CA ASP A 23 5.45 -15.19 12.67
C ASP A 23 5.24 -13.85 11.94
N PRO A 24 4.11 -13.14 12.12
CA PRO A 24 3.87 -11.87 11.46
C PRO A 24 4.79 -10.74 11.92
N ARG A 25 5.69 -10.94 12.90
CA ARG A 25 6.76 -10.00 13.26
C ARG A 25 7.96 -10.10 12.33
N ASP A 26 8.16 -11.22 11.67
CA ASP A 26 9.16 -11.37 10.60
C ASP A 26 8.67 -10.65 9.32
N PRO A 27 9.42 -9.65 8.79
CA PRO A 27 9.08 -9.01 7.52
C PRO A 27 8.90 -9.98 6.35
N ALA A 28 9.62 -11.11 6.32
CA ALA A 28 9.50 -12.09 5.26
C ALA A 28 8.10 -12.70 5.17
N THR A 29 7.49 -13.00 6.32
CA THR A 29 6.13 -13.53 6.45
C THR A 29 5.07 -12.58 5.87
N ARG A 30 5.31 -11.27 5.97
CA ARG A 30 4.34 -10.24 5.55
C ARG A 30 4.41 -9.89 4.07
N ARG A 31 5.36 -10.41 3.31
CA ARG A 31 5.53 -10.08 1.88
C ARG A 31 4.33 -10.46 1.01
N GLN A 32 3.48 -11.38 1.48
CA GLN A 32 2.30 -11.85 0.75
C GLN A 32 1.04 -11.01 1.00
N ILE A 33 1.09 -10.01 1.90
CA ILE A 33 -0.04 -9.11 2.14
C ILE A 33 0.29 -7.67 1.73
N GLY A 34 -0.69 -7.00 1.13
CA GLY A 34 -0.75 -5.54 1.03
C GLY A 34 -1.68 -4.97 2.10
N VAL A 35 -1.42 -3.75 2.57
CA VAL A 35 -2.22 -3.11 3.62
C VAL A 35 -2.50 -1.67 3.22
N THR A 36 -3.77 -1.30 3.17
CA THR A 36 -4.21 0.09 3.05
C THR A 36 -4.56 0.63 4.44
N PRO A 37 -3.82 1.61 4.99
CA PRO A 37 -4.18 2.28 6.23
C PRO A 37 -5.57 2.93 6.16
N GLN A 38 -6.26 3.04 7.30
CA GLN A 38 -7.55 3.74 7.42
C GLN A 38 -7.47 5.20 6.93
N GLU A 39 -6.36 5.88 7.25
CA GLU A 39 -6.02 7.19 6.72
C GLU A 39 -4.72 7.08 5.92
N THR A 40 -4.79 7.32 4.62
CA THR A 40 -3.63 7.37 3.75
C THR A 40 -3.18 8.82 3.56
N GLY A 41 -2.08 9.17 4.23
CA GLY A 41 -1.37 10.43 4.01
C GLY A 41 -0.54 10.35 2.74
N LEU A 42 -1.14 10.64 1.58
CA LEU A 42 -0.38 10.80 0.34
C LEU A 42 0.23 12.21 0.30
N PRO A 43 1.54 12.37 0.04
CA PRO A 43 2.16 13.69 -0.04
C PRO A 43 1.53 14.52 -1.17
N GLY A 44 0.85 15.61 -0.81
CA GLY A 44 0.04 16.42 -1.72
C GLY A 44 0.77 16.94 -2.96
N THR A 45 2.10 17.11 -2.85
CA THR A 45 2.98 17.63 -3.89
C THR A 45 3.49 16.58 -4.88
N LEU A 46 3.46 15.30 -4.52
CA LEU A 46 3.85 14.21 -5.43
C LEU A 46 2.78 13.98 -6.49
N ARG A 47 3.20 13.58 -7.68
CA ARG A 47 2.34 13.13 -8.75
C ARG A 47 1.85 11.71 -8.48
N VAL A 48 0.67 11.37 -9.01
CA VAL A 48 0.12 10.00 -8.92
C VAL A 48 1.14 8.95 -9.39
N GLY A 49 1.80 9.20 -10.53
CA GLY A 49 2.83 8.29 -11.05
C GLY A 49 4.03 8.15 -10.11
N GLU A 50 4.48 9.24 -9.49
CA GLU A 50 5.62 9.23 -8.56
C GLU A 50 5.31 8.43 -7.29
N VAL A 51 4.06 8.49 -6.80
CA VAL A 51 3.61 7.65 -5.68
C VAL A 51 3.63 6.17 -6.06
N VAL A 52 3.13 5.82 -7.25
CA VAL A 52 3.15 4.43 -7.73
C VAL A 52 4.59 3.95 -7.91
N ASP A 53 5.45 4.74 -8.55
CA ASP A 53 6.86 4.39 -8.76
C ASP A 53 7.60 4.20 -7.42
N PHE A 54 7.34 5.08 -6.44
CA PHE A 54 7.91 4.96 -5.09
C PHE A 54 7.50 3.66 -4.39
N VAL A 55 6.22 3.29 -4.44
CA VAL A 55 5.76 2.04 -3.83
C VAL A 55 6.28 0.83 -4.59
N SER A 56 6.23 0.84 -5.92
CA SER A 56 6.70 -0.23 -6.79
C SER A 56 8.19 -0.57 -6.58
N ALA A 57 9.04 0.42 -6.24
CA ALA A 57 10.46 0.21 -5.95
C ALA A 57 10.74 -0.73 -4.76
N HIS A 58 9.73 -1.05 -3.94
CA HIS A 58 9.85 -1.99 -2.82
C HIS A 58 9.59 -3.45 -3.21
N TYR A 59 9.17 -3.70 -4.46
CA TYR A 59 8.88 -5.04 -4.97
C TYR A 59 9.98 -5.48 -5.94
N ALA A 60 10.38 -6.75 -5.86
CA ALA A 60 11.40 -7.31 -6.75
C ALA A 60 10.92 -7.45 -8.20
N ASP A 61 9.62 -7.68 -8.39
CA ASP A 61 8.95 -7.83 -9.68
C ASP A 61 7.68 -6.96 -9.69
N PRO A 62 7.80 -5.64 -9.86
CA PRO A 62 6.66 -4.73 -9.82
C PRO A 62 5.88 -4.76 -11.14
N VAL A 63 4.55 -4.71 -11.05
CA VAL A 63 3.69 -4.48 -12.22
C VAL A 63 4.02 -3.11 -12.84
N PRO A 64 4.09 -2.99 -14.19
CA PRO A 64 4.36 -1.72 -14.84
C PRO A 64 3.38 -0.61 -14.41
N ARG A 65 3.92 0.59 -14.14
CA ARG A 65 3.12 1.74 -13.66
C ARG A 65 1.88 2.01 -14.51
N GLY A 66 2.01 1.98 -15.84
CA GLY A 66 0.89 2.26 -16.75
C GLY A 66 -0.25 1.27 -16.56
N GLU A 67 0.07 -0.03 -16.49
CA GLU A 67 -0.89 -1.10 -16.27
C GLU A 67 -1.60 -0.95 -14.92
N LEU A 68 -0.87 -0.63 -13.84
CA LEU A 68 -1.47 -0.36 -12.54
C LEU A 68 -2.42 0.84 -12.60
N LEU A 69 -1.98 1.96 -13.18
CA LEU A 69 -2.82 3.15 -13.29
C LEU A 69 -4.10 2.86 -14.08
N ASP A 70 -4.02 2.12 -15.18
CA ASP A 70 -5.19 1.78 -15.99
C ASP A 70 -6.14 0.84 -15.23
N ARG A 71 -5.61 -0.18 -14.55
CA ARG A 71 -6.38 -1.13 -13.74
C ARG A 71 -7.22 -0.45 -12.65
N PHE A 72 -6.71 0.65 -12.08
CA PHE A 72 -7.42 1.44 -11.07
C PHE A 72 -8.16 2.67 -11.65
N GLY A 73 -8.21 2.83 -12.98
CA GLY A 73 -8.87 3.95 -13.65
C GLY A 73 -8.23 5.32 -13.36
N LEU A 74 -6.91 5.33 -13.22
CA LEU A 74 -6.05 6.49 -12.93
C LEU A 74 -5.08 6.82 -14.08
N GLY A 75 -5.19 6.17 -15.24
CA GLY A 75 -4.30 6.34 -16.40
C GLY A 75 -4.03 7.80 -16.76
N ASP A 76 -5.09 8.59 -16.94
CA ASP A 76 -5.00 10.02 -17.28
C ASP A 76 -4.49 10.93 -16.14
N LEU A 77 -4.36 10.38 -14.93
CA LEU A 77 -4.00 11.13 -13.72
C LEU A 77 -2.53 11.01 -13.35
N GLY A 78 -1.73 10.21 -14.08
CA GLY A 78 -0.33 9.93 -13.73
C GLY A 78 0.55 11.17 -13.50
N LYS A 79 0.25 12.30 -14.17
CA LYS A 79 0.97 13.58 -14.03
C LYS A 79 0.33 14.55 -13.03
N ARG A 80 -0.85 14.25 -12.50
CA ARG A 80 -1.58 15.11 -11.56
C ARG A 80 -1.01 14.95 -10.16
N GLN A 81 -0.91 16.04 -9.41
CA GLN A 81 -0.51 16.00 -8.00
C GLN A 81 -1.62 15.38 -7.13
N THR A 82 -1.25 14.61 -6.11
CA THR A 82 -2.22 13.91 -5.24
C THR A 82 -3.12 14.86 -4.46
N GLY A 83 -2.63 16.06 -4.13
CA GLY A 83 -3.42 17.11 -3.47
C GLY A 83 -4.61 17.58 -4.32
N GLY A 84 -4.48 17.50 -5.64
CA GLY A 84 -5.54 17.86 -6.58
C GLY A 84 -6.55 16.75 -6.87
N LEU A 85 -6.42 15.55 -6.28
CA LEU A 85 -7.35 14.44 -6.52
C LEU A 85 -8.68 14.61 -5.80
N TYR A 86 -9.76 14.10 -6.38
CA TYR A 86 -11.03 13.94 -5.67
C TYR A 86 -10.94 12.79 -4.66
N GLY A 87 -11.85 12.75 -3.68
CA GLY A 87 -11.84 11.72 -2.63
C GLY A 87 -11.85 10.29 -3.18
N GLY A 88 -12.68 10.00 -4.19
CA GLY A 88 -12.72 8.68 -4.84
C GLY A 88 -11.47 8.34 -5.65
N GLN A 89 -10.76 9.34 -6.18
CA GLN A 89 -9.46 9.12 -6.86
C GLN A 89 -8.35 8.85 -5.84
N ARG A 90 -8.29 9.61 -4.74
CA ARG A 90 -7.36 9.35 -3.63
C ARG A 90 -7.56 7.95 -3.07
N ARG A 91 -8.81 7.54 -2.86
CA ARG A 91 -9.12 6.19 -2.36
C ARG A 91 -8.64 5.09 -3.30
N ARG A 92 -8.75 5.28 -4.62
CA ARG A 92 -8.24 4.31 -5.60
C ARG A 92 -6.72 4.25 -5.67
N LEU A 93 -6.03 5.39 -5.49
CA LEU A 93 -4.57 5.46 -5.44
C LEU A 93 -3.99 4.85 -4.14
N ALA A 94 -4.77 4.85 -3.06
CA ALA A 94 -4.38 4.32 -1.76
C ALA A 94 -4.51 2.78 -1.63
N VAL A 95 -5.15 2.13 -2.61
CA VAL A 95 -5.34 0.68 -2.70
C VAL A 95 -4.18 0.08 -3.49
#